data_AF-A0A7C7WBY9-F1
#
_entry.id   AF-A0A7C7WBY9-F1
#
_cell.length_a   1.000
_cell.length_b   1.000
_cell.length_c   1.000
_cell.angle_alpha   90.00
_cell.angle_beta   90.00
_cell.angle_gamma   90.00
#
_symmetry.space_group_name_H-M   'P 1'
#
loop_
_entity.id
_entity.type
_entity.pdbx_description
1 polymer ?
#
loop_
_entity_poly.entity_id
_entity_poly.type
_entity_poly.pdbx_seq_one_letter_code
_entity_poly.pdbx_strand_id
1 'polypeptide(L)'
;MLVWFAVAAIVGVALVFDSPSMDHRFVVLGAVLPVGEGLVGGPWILHTPILGVLLLAGVMLGARGRRLTQRRWLGVPIGMLAHLVLDGTWADTGLFWWPFAGTGTLGAAPIPEFGRGWGGVILESLGVALGLWAWRRFGLTDPTRRTAFLRRGRLDRVRSR
;
A
#
# COMPACT_ATOMS: atom_id res chain seq x y z
N MET A 1 7.44 10.18 3.81
CA MET A 1 6.35 9.59 3.01
C MET A 1 6.13 8.10 3.30
N LEU A 2 7.18 7.37 3.68
CA LEU A 2 7.11 5.93 3.93
C LEU A 2 6.17 5.52 5.06
N VAL A 3 6.11 6.24 6.20
CA VAL A 3 5.22 5.86 7.32
C VAL A 3 3.76 6.09 6.92
N TRP A 4 3.47 7.20 6.24
CA TRP A 4 2.15 7.47 5.71
C TRP A 4 1.66 6.32 4.83
N PHE A 5 2.42 5.93 3.80
CA PHE A 5 2.01 4.87 2.89
C PHE A 5 1.92 3.51 3.58
N ALA A 6 2.89 3.14 4.39
CA ALA A 6 2.88 1.85 5.08
C ALA A 6 1.69 1.73 6.04
N VAL A 7 1.48 2.74 6.90
CA VAL A 7 0.46 2.70 7.95
C VAL A 7 -0.93 2.92 7.37
N ALA A 8 -1.12 3.92 6.51
CA ALA A 8 -2.43 4.20 5.92
C ALA A 8 -2.90 3.05 5.03
N ALA A 9 -2.00 2.39 4.27
CA ALA A 9 -2.36 1.20 3.51
C ALA A 9 -2.76 0.04 4.42
N ILE A 10 -2.00 -0.26 5.48
CA ILE A 10 -2.39 -1.28 6.47
C ILE A 10 -3.78 -0.97 7.04
N VAL A 11 -3.99 0.25 7.53
CA VAL A 11 -5.23 0.64 8.21
C VAL A 11 -6.40 0.60 7.23
N GLY A 12 -6.26 1.20 6.05
CA GLY A 12 -7.30 1.21 5.02
C GLY A 12 -7.69 -0.21 4.62
N VAL A 13 -6.72 -1.07 4.31
CA VAL A 13 -6.97 -2.46 3.93
C VAL A 13 -7.59 -3.26 5.08
N ALA A 14 -7.08 -3.12 6.30
CA ALA A 14 -7.61 -3.82 7.46
C ALA A 14 -9.08 -3.43 7.75
N LEU A 15 -9.44 -2.16 7.55
CA LEU A 15 -10.80 -1.67 7.76
C LEU A 15 -11.76 -2.04 6.62
N VAL A 16 -11.31 -2.03 5.37
CA VAL A 16 -12.13 -2.32 4.19
C VAL A 16 -12.36 -3.81 4.01
N PHE A 17 -11.31 -4.63 4.12
CA PHE A 17 -11.40 -6.06 3.82
C PHE A 17 -11.75 -6.92 5.05
N ASP A 18 -11.58 -6.41 6.27
CA ASP A 18 -11.90 -7.06 7.56
C ASP A 18 -11.52 -8.56 7.60
N SER A 19 -10.37 -8.91 7.03
CA SER A 19 -9.93 -10.31 6.90
C SER A 19 -8.78 -10.63 7.87
N PRO A 20 -9.01 -11.43 8.93
CA PRO A 20 -7.96 -11.80 9.89
C PRO A 20 -6.83 -12.63 9.28
N SER A 21 -7.09 -13.24 8.12
CA SER A 21 -6.14 -14.12 7.43
C SER A 21 -5.22 -13.41 6.44
N MET A 22 -5.42 -12.11 6.21
CA MET A 22 -4.60 -11.34 5.29
C MET A 22 -3.22 -11.04 5.90
N ASP A 23 -2.15 -11.30 5.14
CA ASP A 23 -0.77 -11.01 5.55
C ASP A 23 -0.44 -9.56 5.20
N HIS A 24 -0.63 -8.65 6.15
CA HIS A 24 -0.47 -7.20 5.96
C HIS A 24 0.97 -6.79 5.60
N ARG A 25 1.96 -7.68 5.77
CA ARG A 25 3.33 -7.41 5.35
C ARG A 25 3.43 -7.30 3.83
N PHE A 26 2.68 -8.11 3.08
CA PHE A 26 2.64 -8.02 1.62
C PHE A 26 1.91 -6.74 1.16
N VAL A 27 0.94 -6.27 1.94
CA VAL A 27 0.30 -4.96 1.73
C VAL A 27 1.31 -3.83 1.90
N VAL A 28 2.09 -3.84 2.98
CA VAL A 28 3.16 -2.85 3.18
C VAL A 28 4.19 -2.92 2.07
N LEU A 29 4.63 -4.13 1.69
CA LEU A 29 5.56 -4.30 0.56
C LEU A 29 5.00 -3.64 -0.70
N GLY A 30 3.77 -3.97 -1.08
CA GLY A 30 3.09 -3.35 -2.23
C GLY A 30 3.00 -1.83 -2.12
N ALA A 31 2.66 -1.31 -0.94
CA ALA A 31 2.44 0.12 -0.73
C ALA A 31 3.74 0.94 -0.67
N VAL A 32 4.87 0.32 -0.36
CA VAL A 32 6.18 1.01 -0.28
C VAL A 32 6.96 0.86 -1.58
N LEU A 33 6.66 -0.14 -2.43
CA LEU A 33 7.35 -0.36 -3.71
C LEU A 33 7.44 0.91 -4.58
N PRO A 34 6.34 1.67 -4.83
CA PRO A 34 6.41 2.86 -5.68
C PRO A 34 7.34 3.95 -5.13
N VAL A 35 7.52 4.02 -3.80
CA VAL A 35 8.44 4.96 -3.14
C VAL A 35 9.89 4.79 -3.64
N GLY A 36 10.25 3.57 -4.06
CA GLY A 36 11.56 3.27 -4.62
C GLY A 36 11.83 3.96 -5.96
N GLU A 37 10.80 4.28 -6.75
CA GLU A 37 10.94 5.06 -7.98
C GLU A 37 11.44 6.49 -7.69
N GLY A 38 11.22 6.94 -6.45
CA GLY A 38 11.90 8.04 -5.75
C GLY A 38 13.36 8.23 -6.15
N LEU A 39 14.10 7.13 -6.05
CA LEU A 39 15.55 7.11 -6.11
C LEU A 39 16.10 7.22 -7.54
N VAL A 40 15.25 6.99 -8.55
CA VAL A 40 15.64 6.93 -9.96
C VAL A 40 14.95 8.03 -10.77
N GLY A 41 14.40 9.06 -10.09
CA GLY A 41 13.78 10.21 -10.75
C GLY A 41 12.48 9.90 -11.50
N GLY A 42 11.65 8.98 -10.97
CA GLY A 42 10.30 8.72 -11.48
C GLY A 42 9.35 9.94 -11.44
N PRO A 43 8.03 9.75 -11.60
CA PRO A 43 7.29 8.50 -11.49
C PRO A 43 7.42 7.63 -12.74
N TRP A 44 7.52 6.31 -12.56
CA TRP A 44 7.60 5.33 -13.64
C TRP A 44 6.39 4.39 -13.57
N ILE A 45 6.57 3.13 -13.97
CA ILE A 45 5.48 2.19 -14.18
C ILE A 45 4.79 1.79 -12.86
N LEU A 46 5.46 1.88 -11.71
CA LEU A 46 4.85 1.57 -10.41
C LEU A 46 3.81 2.61 -9.99
N HIS A 47 3.82 3.81 -10.57
CA HIS A 47 2.75 4.79 -10.37
C HIS A 47 1.61 4.65 -11.39
N THR A 48 1.53 3.55 -12.16
CA THR A 48 0.44 3.33 -13.12
C THR A 48 -0.60 2.34 -12.57
N PRO A 49 -1.91 2.64 -12.63
CA PRO A 49 -2.96 1.71 -12.21
C PRO A 49 -2.92 0.39 -13.00
N ILE A 50 -2.55 0.46 -14.28
CA ILE A 50 -2.48 -0.72 -15.15
C ILE A 50 -1.48 -1.76 -14.60
N LEU A 51 -0.34 -1.34 -14.05
CA LEU A 51 0.60 -2.29 -13.44
C LEU A 51 0.01 -2.96 -12.20
N GLY A 52 -0.70 -2.22 -11.35
CA GLY A 52 -1.41 -2.81 -10.21
C GLY A 52 -2.44 -3.87 -10.64
N VAL A 53 -3.20 -3.60 -11.71
CA VAL A 53 -4.16 -4.55 -12.29
C VAL A 53 -3.45 -5.76 -12.91
N LEU A 54 -2.35 -5.57 -13.63
CA LEU A 54 -1.56 -6.66 -14.21
C LEU A 54 -0.92 -7.53 -13.13
N LEU A 55 -0.43 -6.96 -12.03
CA LEU A 55 0.07 -7.71 -10.88
C LEU A 55 -1.05 -8.53 -10.22
N LEU A 56 -2.25 -7.95 -10.09
CA LEU A 56 -3.42 -8.68 -9.59
C LEU A 56 -3.72 -9.88 -10.49
N ALA A 57 -3.80 -9.67 -11.80
CA ALA A 57 -4.01 -10.74 -12.77
C ALA A 57 -2.89 -11.80 -12.71
N GLY A 58 -1.62 -11.38 -12.61
CA GLY A 58 -0.47 -12.26 -12.48
C GLY A 58 -0.53 -13.14 -11.24
N VAL A 59 -0.90 -12.59 -10.08
CA VAL A 59 -1.12 -13.35 -8.85
C VAL A 59 -2.27 -14.35 -9.02
N MET A 60 -3.38 -13.92 -9.61
CA MET A 60 -4.56 -14.77 -9.84
C MET A 60 -4.25 -15.96 -10.75
N LEU A 61 -3.49 -15.73 -11.82
CA LEU A 61 -3.12 -16.76 -12.79
C LEU A 61 -2.01 -17.67 -12.25
N GLY A 62 -0.95 -17.09 -11.69
CA GLY A 62 0.22 -17.84 -11.20
C GLY A 62 -0.05 -18.68 -9.94
N ALA A 63 -1.00 -18.25 -9.11
CA ALA A 63 -1.40 -18.99 -7.91
C ALA A 63 -2.71 -19.80 -8.11
N ARG A 64 -3.13 -20.07 -9.36
CA ARG A 64 -4.35 -20.82 -9.66
C ARG A 64 -4.33 -22.19 -8.96
N GLY A 65 -5.39 -22.51 -8.22
CA GLY A 65 -5.50 -23.73 -7.41
C GLY A 65 -4.74 -23.68 -6.07
N ARG A 66 -3.93 -22.65 -5.80
CA ARG A 66 -3.15 -22.47 -4.56
C ARG A 66 -3.74 -21.35 -3.70
N ARG A 67 -4.91 -21.59 -3.12
CA ARG A 67 -5.71 -20.59 -2.37
C ARG A 67 -4.92 -19.82 -1.30
N LEU A 68 -4.03 -20.48 -0.56
CA LEU A 68 -3.22 -19.82 0.49
C LEU A 68 -2.15 -18.89 -0.11
N THR A 69 -1.45 -19.34 -1.16
CA THR A 69 -0.47 -18.54 -1.89
C THR A 69 -1.12 -17.31 -2.51
N GLN A 70 -2.26 -17.50 -3.18
CA GLN A 70 -3.03 -16.43 -3.79
C GLN A 70 -3.40 -15.37 -2.73
N ARG A 71 -4.00 -15.77 -1.60
CA ARG A 71 -4.35 -14.85 -0.50
C ARG A 71 -3.18 -14.04 0.02
N ARG A 72 -2.00 -14.65 0.14
CA ARG A 72 -0.79 -13.97 0.64
C ARG A 72 -0.27 -12.96 -0.38
N TRP A 73 -0.12 -13.38 -1.64
CA TRP A 73 0.44 -12.54 -2.70
C TRP A 73 -0.51 -11.44 -3.17
N LEU A 74 -1.83 -11.61 -3.01
CA LEU A 74 -2.83 -10.56 -3.28
C LEU A 74 -2.59 -9.30 -2.46
N GLY A 75 -1.90 -9.40 -1.31
CA GLY A 75 -1.52 -8.22 -0.53
C GLY A 75 -0.67 -7.22 -1.32
N VAL A 76 0.21 -7.69 -2.21
CA VAL A 76 1.10 -6.81 -3.00
C VAL A 76 0.34 -5.89 -3.95
N PRO A 77 -0.49 -6.40 -4.90
CA PRO A 77 -1.25 -5.52 -5.79
C PRO A 77 -2.25 -4.67 -5.01
N ILE A 78 -2.86 -5.18 -3.93
CA ILE A 78 -3.75 -4.38 -3.08
C ILE A 78 -2.99 -3.21 -2.44
N GLY A 79 -1.82 -3.46 -1.86
CA GLY A 79 -0.99 -2.43 -1.25
C GLY A 79 -0.51 -1.39 -2.25
N MET A 80 -0.10 -1.82 -3.44
CA MET A 80 0.32 -0.93 -4.51
C MET A 80 -0.82 -0.04 -5.00
N LEU A 81 -2.00 -0.60 -5.26
CA LEU A 81 -3.18 0.19 -5.63
C LEU A 81 -3.58 1.17 -4.50
N ALA A 82 -3.47 0.75 -3.24
CA ALA A 82 -3.69 1.63 -2.10
C ALA A 82 -2.67 2.79 -2.07
N HIS A 83 -1.40 2.54 -2.40
CA HIS A 83 -0.41 3.60 -2.57
C HIS A 83 -0.86 4.62 -3.62
N LEU A 84 -1.27 4.20 -4.82
CA LEU A 84 -1.71 5.11 -5.89
C LEU A 84 -2.88 6.01 -5.47
N VAL A 85 -3.81 5.46 -4.69
CA VAL A 85 -4.95 6.22 -4.15
C VAL A 85 -4.45 7.24 -3.12
N LEU A 86 -3.60 6.82 -2.18
CA LEU A 86 -3.05 7.68 -1.12
C LEU A 86 -2.08 8.73 -1.64
N ASP A 87 -1.41 8.45 -2.75
CA ASP A 87 -0.47 9.33 -3.42
C ASP A 87 -1.16 10.30 -4.39
N GLY A 88 -2.46 10.13 -4.60
CA GLY A 88 -3.20 11.05 -5.47
C GLY A 88 -2.86 10.89 -6.94
N THR A 89 -2.29 9.75 -7.37
CA THR A 89 -1.98 9.45 -8.77
C THR A 89 -3.17 9.69 -9.70
N TRP A 90 -4.39 9.47 -9.20
CA TRP A 90 -5.64 9.72 -9.92
C TRP A 90 -5.88 11.18 -10.31
N ALA A 91 -5.16 12.14 -9.72
CA ALA A 91 -5.21 13.54 -10.12
C ALA A 91 -4.35 13.83 -11.37
N ASP A 92 -3.37 12.99 -11.68
CA ASP A 92 -2.59 13.04 -12.92
C ASP A 92 -3.23 12.13 -13.97
N THR A 93 -3.98 12.73 -14.89
CA THR A 93 -4.70 11.98 -15.94
C THR A 93 -3.73 11.23 -16.87
N GLY A 94 -2.53 11.77 -17.10
CA GLY A 94 -1.54 11.18 -17.98
C GLY A 94 -0.91 9.91 -17.40
N LEU A 95 -0.59 9.94 -16.11
CA LEU A 95 -0.04 8.79 -15.39
C LEU A 95 -1.12 7.75 -15.08
N PHE A 96 -2.33 8.20 -14.72
CA PHE A 96 -3.46 7.32 -14.41
C PHE A 96 -3.92 6.50 -15.62
N TRP A 97 -3.99 7.12 -16.81
CA TRP A 97 -4.42 6.45 -18.04
C TRP A 97 -3.28 5.92 -18.91
N TRP A 98 -2.05 5.92 -18.42
CA TRP A 98 -0.94 5.29 -19.15
C TRP A 98 -1.26 3.80 -19.42
N PRO A 99 -0.99 3.26 -20.63
CA PRO A 99 -0.30 3.87 -21.77
C PRO A 99 -1.20 4.63 -22.76
N PHE A 100 -2.52 4.68 -22.52
CA PHE A 100 -3.51 5.23 -23.45
C PHE A 100 -3.43 6.76 -23.57
N ALA A 101 -2.98 7.45 -22.53
CA ALA A 101 -2.74 8.89 -22.53
C ALA A 101 -1.39 9.31 -23.19
N GLY A 102 -0.62 8.35 -23.72
CA GLY A 102 0.70 8.57 -24.30
C GLY A 102 1.83 8.06 -23.42
N THR A 103 2.93 7.64 -24.03
CA THR A 103 4.07 7.01 -23.32
C THR A 103 5.06 8.01 -22.73
N GLY A 104 5.00 9.28 -23.14
CA GLY A 104 5.87 10.36 -22.67
C GLY A 104 5.51 10.94 -21.29
N THR A 105 4.51 10.38 -20.59
CA THR A 105 4.10 10.84 -19.26
C THR A 105 4.96 10.26 -18.14
N LEU A 106 5.69 9.17 -18.40
CA LEU A 106 6.62 8.56 -17.44
C LEU A 106 7.87 9.44 -17.29
N GLY A 107 8.30 9.67 -16.05
CA GLY A 107 9.49 10.47 -15.72
C GLY A 107 9.39 11.97 -16.08
N ALA A 108 8.23 12.44 -16.55
CA ALA A 108 8.03 13.81 -16.99
C ALA A 108 7.64 14.78 -15.85
N ALA A 109 7.13 14.24 -14.74
CA ALA A 109 6.69 15.01 -13.57
C ALA A 109 7.56 14.70 -12.35
N PRO A 110 7.70 15.63 -11.39
CA PRO A 110 8.27 15.30 -10.08
C PRO A 110 7.42 14.26 -9.38
N ILE A 111 8.05 13.32 -8.68
CA ILE A 111 7.35 12.29 -7.92
C ILE A 111 6.44 12.96 -6.89
N PRO A 112 5.13 12.62 -6.85
CA PRO A 112 4.16 13.36 -6.05
C PRO A 112 4.51 13.40 -4.56
N GLU A 113 5.17 12.36 -4.05
CA GLU A 113 5.51 12.24 -2.63
C GLU A 113 6.78 13.05 -2.21
N PHE A 114 7.75 13.23 -3.10
CA PHE A 114 8.99 13.97 -2.81
C PHE A 114 8.88 15.48 -3.07
N GLY A 115 7.88 15.91 -3.85
CA GLY A 115 7.63 17.33 -4.18
C GLY A 115 6.71 18.09 -3.20
N ARG A 116 6.16 17.44 -2.16
CA ARG A 116 5.09 18.01 -1.32
C ARG A 116 5.51 19.04 -0.27
N GLY A 117 6.81 19.25 -0.05
CA GLY A 117 7.31 20.16 1.00
C GLY A 117 6.65 19.89 2.36
N TRP A 118 6.03 20.91 2.95
CA TRP A 118 5.30 20.81 4.23
C TRP A 118 4.13 19.82 4.21
N GLY A 119 3.44 19.66 3.07
CA GLY A 119 2.37 18.67 2.93
C GLY A 119 2.89 17.26 3.19
N GLY A 120 4.15 17.00 2.86
CA GLY A 120 4.79 15.73 3.13
C GLY A 120 4.97 15.48 4.64
N VAL A 121 5.45 16.48 5.37
CA VAL A 121 5.62 16.39 6.83
C VAL A 121 4.28 16.17 7.53
N ILE A 122 3.22 16.82 7.06
CA ILE A 122 1.86 16.65 7.60
C ILE A 122 1.37 15.21 7.38
N LEU A 123 1.48 14.67 6.17
CA LEU A 123 1.06 13.29 5.89
C LEU A 123 1.86 12.26 6.70
N GLU A 124 3.17 12.46 6.86
CA GLU A 124 3.98 11.62 7.75
C GLU A 124 3.48 11.65 9.19
N SER A 125 3.20 12.86 9.71
CA SER A 125 2.67 13.04 11.06
C SER A 125 1.31 12.36 11.23
N LEU A 126 0.44 12.46 10.21
CA LEU A 126 -0.82 11.73 10.15
C LEU A 126 -0.61 10.22 10.13
N GLY A 127 0.39 9.72 9.40
CA GLY A 127 0.78 8.32 9.37
C GLY A 127 1.18 7.80 10.76
N VAL A 128 1.99 8.57 11.49
CA VAL A 128 2.35 8.26 12.87
C VAL A 128 1.12 8.25 13.80
N ALA A 129 0.27 9.27 13.69
CA ALA A 129 -0.96 9.36 14.49
C ALA A 129 -1.91 8.17 14.22
N LEU A 130 -2.10 7.81 12.94
CA LEU A 130 -2.85 6.62 12.54
C LEU A 130 -2.21 5.34 13.08
N GLY A 131 -0.88 5.27 13.12
CA GLY A 131 -0.14 4.13 13.67
C GLY A 131 -0.38 3.97 15.18
N LEU A 132 -0.33 5.08 15.93
CA LEU A 132 -0.64 5.09 17.37
C LEU A 132 -2.10 4.70 17.64
N TRP A 133 -3.03 5.17 16.80
CA TRP A 133 -4.43 4.77 16.88
C TRP A 133 -4.61 3.27 16.57
N ALA A 134 -4.01 2.78 15.48
CA ALA A 134 -4.07 1.39 15.06
C ALA A 134 -3.47 0.46 16.13
N TRP A 135 -2.38 0.89 16.76
CA TRP A 135 -1.74 0.17 17.85
C TRP A 135 -2.71 -0.12 19.00
N ARG A 136 -3.50 0.89 19.41
CA ARG A 136 -4.55 0.73 20.41
C ARG A 136 -5.71 -0.11 19.86
N ARG A 137 -6.16 0.15 18.64
CA ARG A 137 -7.33 -0.50 18.01
C ARG A 137 -7.18 -2.01 17.83
N PHE A 138 -5.98 -2.47 17.49
CA PHE A 138 -5.65 -3.89 17.28
C PHE A 138 -5.01 -4.55 18.52
N GLY A 139 -4.80 -3.79 19.61
CA GLY A 139 -4.29 -4.31 20.87
C GLY A 139 -2.83 -4.76 20.78
N LEU A 140 -1.99 -4.06 20.00
CA LEU A 140 -0.58 -4.41 19.80
C LEU A 140 0.30 -4.19 21.05
N THR A 141 -0.28 -3.69 22.13
CA THR A 141 0.30 -3.72 23.48
C THR A 141 0.49 -5.15 23.97
N ASP A 142 -0.38 -6.10 23.59
CA ASP A 142 -0.22 -7.53 23.88
C ASP A 142 0.95 -8.13 23.07
N PRO A 143 1.99 -8.68 23.73
CA PRO A 143 3.15 -9.29 23.05
C PRO A 143 2.76 -10.41 22.07
N THR A 144 1.69 -11.15 22.36
CA THR A 144 1.22 -12.26 21.51
C THR A 144 0.71 -11.76 20.18
N ARG A 145 -0.15 -10.72 20.21
CA ARG A 145 -0.68 -10.06 19.01
C ARG A 145 0.41 -9.35 18.23
N ARG A 146 1.33 -8.69 18.93
CA ARG A 146 2.50 -8.07 18.29
C ARG A 146 3.36 -9.10 17.56
N THR A 147 3.63 -10.24 18.19
CA THR A 147 4.40 -11.33 17.57
C THR A 147 3.66 -11.93 16.37
N ALA A 148 2.32 -12.07 16.45
CA ALA A 148 1.51 -12.53 15.33
C ALA A 148 1.55 -11.54 14.14
N PHE A 149 1.49 -10.24 14.41
CA PHE A 149 1.64 -9.21 13.39
C PHE A 149 3.03 -9.24 12.74
N LEU A 150 4.10 -9.21 13.53
CA LEU A 150 5.48 -9.19 12.99
C LEU A 150 5.84 -10.47 12.23
N ARG A 151 5.52 -11.65 12.79
CA ARG A 151 5.91 -12.94 12.20
C ARG A 151 4.97 -13.44 11.12
N ARG A 152 3.68 -13.08 11.18
CA ARG A 152 2.64 -13.65 10.31
C ARG A 152 1.78 -12.60 9.59
N GLY A 153 1.99 -11.31 9.86
CA GLY A 153 1.24 -10.21 9.23
C GLY A 153 -0.22 -10.12 9.64
N ARG A 154 -0.61 -10.77 10.73
CA ARG A 154 -2.02 -10.83 11.16
C ARG A 154 -2.36 -9.70 12.12
N LEU A 155 -3.46 -9.03 11.85
CA LEU A 155 -4.06 -8.04 12.73
C LEU A 155 -5.39 -8.58 13.24
N ASP A 156 -5.42 -8.96 14.52
CA ASP A 156 -6.64 -9.40 15.18
C ASP A 156 -7.34 -8.18 15.79
N ARG A 157 -8.59 -7.95 15.39
CA ARG A 157 -9.40 -6.88 15.94
C ARG A 157 -9.66 -7.15 17.42
N VAL A 158 -9.40 -6.19 18.30
CA VAL A 158 -9.98 -6.22 19.64
C VAL A 158 -11.49 -6.14 19.43
N ARG A 159 -12.21 -7.25 19.66
CA ARG A 159 -13.67 -7.20 19.87
C ARG A 159 -13.86 -6.42 21.18
N SER A 160 -14.26 -5.16 21.07
CA SER A 160 -14.88 -4.47 22.19
C SER A 160 -16.11 -5.28 22.58
N ARG A 161 -16.11 -5.82 23.81
CA ARG A 161 -17.33 -6.32 24.44
C ARG A 161 -18.28 -5.17 24.68
#